data_AF-A0A1I7U3S2-F1
#
_entry.id   AF-A0A1I7U3S2-F1
#
_cell.length_a   1.000
_cell.length_b   1.000
_cell.length_c   1.000
_cell.angle_alpha   90.00
_cell.angle_beta   90.00
_cell.angle_gamma   90.00
#
_symmetry.space_group_name_H-M   'P 1'
#
loop_
_entity.id
_entity.type
_entity.pdbx_description
1 polymer ?
#
loop_
_entity_poly.entity_id
_entity_poly.type
_entity_poly.pdbx_seq_one_letter_code
_entity_poly.pdbx_strand_id
1 'polypeptide(L)'
;MRTLLILISLLHLSYGFSAIVYKDVTVGQENVILTVANGNVKVIKRMLDGSDKHQTWNVSRGTWIDETGKPVPSTNYSFKAPGTIIIRKVTKEDAGFYDYEPEVDETKTPEKVPVGFKVEVDYVKTGIRLTVNS
;
A
#
# COMPACT_ATOMS: atom_id res chain seq x y z
N MET A 1 -21.90 -43.59 16.90
CA MET A 1 -21.93 -42.42 16.00
C MET A 1 -22.14 -41.12 16.79
N ARG A 2 -21.21 -40.69 17.65
CA ARG A 2 -21.33 -39.40 18.36
C ARG A 2 -20.02 -38.65 18.63
N THR A 3 -18.86 -39.20 18.26
CA THR A 3 -17.55 -38.60 18.52
C THR A 3 -16.84 -38.06 17.27
N LEU A 4 -17.42 -38.19 16.07
CA LEU A 4 -16.75 -37.85 14.80
C LEU A 4 -17.06 -36.44 14.25
N LEU A 5 -17.81 -35.60 14.99
CA LEU A 5 -18.23 -34.27 14.49
C LEU A 5 -17.48 -33.08 15.10
N ILE A 6 -16.56 -33.29 16.06
CA ILE A 6 -15.89 -32.19 16.76
C ILE A 6 -14.52 -31.84 16.14
N LEU A 7 -13.95 -32.68 15.27
CA LEU A 7 -12.58 -32.48 14.77
C LEU A 7 -12.43 -31.55 13.55
N ILE A 8 -13.53 -31.02 13.00
CA ILE A 8 -13.50 -30.15 11.80
C ILE A 8 -13.67 -28.65 12.16
N SER A 9 -14.03 -28.31 13.40
CA SER A 9 -14.31 -26.91 13.77
C SER A 9 -13.09 -26.04 14.06
N LEU A 10 -11.86 -26.60 14.07
CA LEU A 10 -10.64 -25.89 14.48
C LEU A 10 -9.71 -25.44 13.33
N LEU A 11 -10.21 -25.37 12.09
CA LEU A 11 -9.47 -24.83 10.94
C LEU A 11 -10.10 -23.53 10.44
N HIS A 12 -10.28 -22.56 11.33
CA HIS A 12 -10.37 -21.16 10.93
C HIS A 12 -9.04 -20.48 11.26
N LEU A 13 -7.96 -20.90 10.59
CA LEU A 13 -6.84 -19.99 10.36
C LEU A 13 -7.38 -18.92 9.42
N SER A 14 -7.92 -17.84 9.98
CA SER A 14 -8.10 -16.59 9.26
C SER A 14 -6.71 -16.10 8.87
N TYR A 15 -6.23 -16.54 7.72
CA TYR A 15 -5.08 -15.95 7.07
C TYR A 15 -5.49 -14.53 6.67
N GLY A 16 -5.15 -13.55 7.48
CA GLY A 16 -4.99 -12.18 7.00
C GLY A 16 -3.84 -12.19 6.00
N PHE A 17 -4.13 -12.47 4.73
CA PHE A 17 -3.15 -12.37 3.66
C PHE A 17 -2.89 -10.88 3.42
N SER A 18 -1.80 -10.33 3.94
CA SER A 18 -1.20 -9.15 3.30
C SER A 18 -0.44 -9.63 2.07
N ALA A 19 -0.94 -9.30 0.87
CA ALA A 19 -0.22 -9.60 -0.36
C ALA A 19 0.84 -8.52 -0.59
N ILE A 20 2.11 -8.86 -0.37
CA ILE A 20 3.23 -7.99 -0.77
C ILE A 20 3.55 -8.26 -2.23
N VAL A 21 3.57 -7.21 -3.04
CA VAL A 21 4.04 -7.27 -4.43
C VAL A 21 5.53 -6.93 -4.45
N TYR A 22 6.36 -7.79 -5.01
CA TYR A 22 7.77 -7.50 -5.25
C TYR A 22 7.95 -6.96 -6.67
N LYS A 23 8.71 -5.89 -6.80
CA LYS A 23 9.04 -5.29 -8.08
C LYS A 23 10.53 -4.99 -8.14
N ASP A 24 11.22 -5.67 -9.04
CA ASP A 24 12.65 -5.43 -9.30
C ASP A 24 12.80 -4.57 -10.55
N VAL A 25 13.64 -3.54 -10.45
CA VAL A 25 13.95 -2.61 -11.53
C VAL A 25 15.45 -2.32 -11.55
N THR A 26 15.96 -1.72 -12.62
CA THR A 26 17.37 -1.30 -12.71
C THR A 26 17.51 0.21 -12.56
N VAL A 27 18.66 0.67 -12.06
CA VAL A 27 19.02 2.10 -12.06
C VAL A 27 18.89 2.66 -13.47
N GLY A 28 18.24 3.83 -13.58
CA GLY A 28 18.02 4.53 -14.83
C GLY A 28 16.79 4.07 -15.62
N GLN A 29 16.09 3.00 -15.19
CA GLN A 29 14.83 2.59 -15.82
C GLN A 29 13.79 3.72 -15.73
N GLU A 30 13.15 4.02 -16.85
CA GLU A 30 12.21 5.14 -16.94
C GLU A 30 10.76 4.70 -16.74
N ASN A 31 9.93 5.64 -16.26
CA ASN A 31 8.47 5.52 -16.15
C ASN A 31 8.02 4.26 -15.37
N VAL A 32 8.68 3.95 -14.26
CA VAL A 32 8.32 2.81 -13.41
C VAL A 32 7.03 3.11 -12.65
N ILE A 33 6.00 2.32 -12.94
CA ILE A 33 4.64 2.47 -12.37
C ILE A 33 4.50 1.65 -11.09
N LEU A 34 4.13 2.30 -9.99
CA LEU A 34 3.81 1.68 -8.71
C LEU A 34 2.33 1.94 -8.38
N THR A 35 1.47 0.97 -8.67
CA THR A 35 0.04 1.03 -8.31
C THR A 35 -0.14 0.42 -6.94
N VAL A 36 -0.13 1.26 -5.90
CA VAL A 36 -0.23 0.80 -4.50
C VAL A 36 -1.68 0.60 -4.05
N ALA A 37 -2.64 1.25 -4.71
CA ALA A 37 -4.05 1.09 -4.41
C ALA A 37 -4.91 1.13 -5.68
N ASN A 38 -6.01 0.38 -5.66
CA ASN A 38 -7.03 0.40 -6.71
C ASN A 38 -8.11 1.48 -6.49
N GLY A 39 -8.09 2.15 -5.33
CA GLY A 39 -9.05 3.19 -4.94
C GLY A 39 -8.40 4.54 -4.64
N ASN A 40 -9.22 5.53 -4.32
CA ASN A 40 -8.72 6.84 -3.91
C ASN A 40 -7.90 6.71 -2.62
N VAL A 41 -6.80 7.45 -2.57
CA VAL A 41 -5.88 7.47 -1.44
C VAL A 41 -5.65 8.89 -1.01
N LYS A 42 -5.64 9.10 0.30
CA LYS A 42 -5.28 10.40 0.87
C LYS A 42 -3.77 10.64 0.75
N VAL A 43 -3.00 9.59 1.04
CA VAL A 43 -1.54 9.60 1.01
C VAL A 43 -1.00 8.25 0.57
N ILE A 44 0.21 8.29 0.00
CA ILE A 44 1.04 7.11 -0.24
C ILE A 44 2.24 7.22 0.68
N LYS A 45 2.61 6.14 1.35
CA LYS A 45 3.74 6.08 2.26
C LYS A 45 4.85 5.25 1.66
N ARG A 46 6.10 5.57 1.98
CA ARG A 46 7.23 4.69 1.73
C ARG A 46 8.15 4.60 2.94
N MET A 47 8.75 3.44 3.12
CA MET A 47 9.91 3.21 3.97
C MET A 47 11.12 3.01 3.06
N LEU A 48 12.15 3.84 3.22
CA LEU A 48 13.33 3.80 2.35
C LEU A 48 14.19 2.58 2.67
N ASP A 49 14.69 1.90 1.63
CA ASP A 49 15.47 0.68 1.85
C ASP A 49 16.74 0.92 2.67
N GLY A 50 17.10 -0.05 3.51
CA GLY A 50 18.24 0.05 4.42
C GLY A 50 18.08 1.10 5.54
N SER A 51 16.88 1.64 5.77
CA SER A 51 16.63 2.59 6.86
C SER A 51 15.21 2.47 7.43
N ASP A 52 15.01 2.96 8.64
CA ASP A 52 13.68 3.10 9.25
C ASP A 52 13.00 4.44 8.88
N LYS A 53 13.54 5.17 7.88
CA LYS A 53 13.02 6.48 7.51
C LYS A 53 11.79 6.34 6.64
N HIS A 54 10.72 7.01 7.06
CA HIS A 54 9.48 7.08 6.29
C HIS A 54 9.34 8.40 5.53
N GLN A 55 8.65 8.34 4.40
CA GLN A 55 8.21 9.51 3.67
C GLN A 55 6.76 9.35 3.23
N THR A 56 6.03 10.45 3.18
CA THR A 56 4.61 10.48 2.81
C THR A 56 4.41 11.36 1.58
N TRP A 57 3.88 10.79 0.52
CA TRP A 57 3.42 11.51 -0.66
C TRP A 57 2.06 12.11 -0.35
N ASN A 58 2.02 13.43 -0.26
CA ASN A 58 0.77 14.15 -0.16
C ASN A 58 0.19 14.34 -1.58
N VAL A 59 -0.92 13.65 -1.87
CA VAL A 59 -1.54 13.64 -3.20
C VAL A 59 -1.95 15.04 -3.66
N SER A 60 -2.48 15.89 -2.77
CA SER A 60 -2.90 17.26 -3.12
C SER A 60 -1.74 18.23 -3.33
N ARG A 61 -0.59 17.98 -2.67
CA ARG A 61 0.62 18.81 -2.81
C ARG A 61 1.57 18.30 -3.89
N GLY A 62 1.45 17.05 -4.32
CA GLY A 62 2.32 16.45 -5.32
C GLY A 62 3.79 16.36 -4.89
N THR A 63 4.04 16.17 -3.60
CA THR A 63 5.41 16.11 -3.05
C THR A 63 5.52 15.09 -1.91
N TRP A 64 6.69 14.49 -1.81
CA TRP A 64 7.13 13.73 -0.64
C TRP A 64 7.41 14.67 0.52
N ILE A 65 7.03 14.22 1.71
CA ILE A 65 7.28 14.90 2.98
C ILE A 65 7.96 13.88 3.91
N ASP A 66 9.04 14.29 4.58
CA ASP A 66 9.70 13.47 5.59
C ASP A 66 8.94 13.44 6.92
N GLU A 67 9.43 12.66 7.87
CA GLU A 67 8.82 12.49 9.20
C GLU A 67 8.79 13.78 10.03
N THR A 68 9.65 14.76 9.69
CA THR A 68 9.69 16.07 10.34
C THR A 68 8.75 17.09 9.69
N GLY A 69 8.04 16.69 8.63
CA GLY A 69 7.14 17.56 7.88
C GLY A 69 7.83 18.38 6.79
N LYS A 70 9.11 18.12 6.49
CA LYS A 70 9.86 18.88 5.47
C LYS A 70 9.63 18.29 4.07
N PRO A 71 9.47 19.13 3.04
CA PRO A 71 9.38 18.66 1.66
C PRO A 71 10.69 17.99 1.22
N VAL A 72 10.55 16.88 0.51
CA VAL A 72 11.65 16.15 -0.13
C VAL A 72 11.59 16.42 -1.64
N PRO A 73 12.74 16.60 -2.33
CA PRO A 73 12.77 16.79 -3.77
C PRO A 73 11.97 15.71 -4.51
N SER A 74 10.95 16.13 -5.25
CA SER A 74 9.93 15.23 -5.82
C SER A 74 9.79 15.33 -7.34
N THR A 75 10.71 16.02 -8.01
CA THR A 75 10.72 16.21 -9.47
C THR A 75 10.84 14.89 -10.25
N ASN A 76 11.31 13.82 -9.62
CA ASN A 76 11.38 12.49 -10.22
C ASN A 76 10.06 11.72 -10.16
N TYR A 77 9.03 12.22 -9.47
CA TYR A 77 7.78 11.48 -9.26
C TYR A 77 6.57 12.22 -9.83
N SER A 78 5.58 11.45 -10.28
CA SER A 78 4.24 11.95 -10.53
C SER A 78 3.20 11.03 -9.92
N PHE A 79 2.04 11.60 -9.62
CA PHE A 79 0.88 10.86 -9.17
C PHE A 79 -0.12 10.73 -10.31
N LYS A 80 -0.70 9.53 -10.43
CA LYS A 80 -1.84 9.25 -11.28
C LYS A 80 -2.94 8.61 -10.43
N ALA A 81 -4.11 9.21 -10.42
CA ALA A 81 -5.26 8.60 -9.74
C ALA A 81 -5.74 7.35 -10.51
N PRO A 82 -6.24 6.32 -9.80
CA PRO A 82 -6.16 6.12 -8.36
C PRO A 82 -4.81 5.56 -7.92
N GLY A 83 -4.36 5.95 -6.73
CA GLY A 83 -3.34 5.21 -5.96
C GLY A 83 -2.01 4.89 -6.66
N THR A 84 -1.62 5.61 -7.71
CA THR A 84 -0.45 5.24 -8.52
C THR A 84 0.63 6.32 -8.46
N ILE A 85 1.85 5.91 -8.12
CA ILE A 85 3.07 6.73 -8.24
C ILE A 85 3.85 6.26 -9.45
N ILE A 86 4.33 7.20 -10.25
CA ILE A 86 5.23 6.94 -11.37
C ILE A 86 6.58 7.55 -11.03
N ILE A 87 7.62 6.73 -11.07
CA ILE A 87 9.01 7.17 -10.96
C ILE A 87 9.50 7.42 -12.40
N ARG A 88 9.85 8.67 -12.72
CA ARG A 88 10.25 9.08 -14.06
C ARG A 88 11.53 8.40 -14.48
N LYS A 89 12.55 8.38 -13.62
CA LYS A 89 13.82 7.69 -13.84
C LYS A 89 14.38 7.15 -12.52
N VAL A 90 14.49 5.83 -12.40
CA VAL A 90 14.83 5.18 -11.14
C VAL A 90 16.27 5.50 -10.69
N THR A 91 16.43 5.81 -9.40
CA THR A 91 17.72 5.87 -8.70
C THR A 91 17.74 4.85 -7.56
N LYS A 92 18.90 4.62 -6.93
CA LYS A 92 18.99 3.72 -5.78
C LYS A 92 18.18 4.20 -4.58
N GLU A 93 17.99 5.51 -4.41
CA GLU A 93 17.20 6.06 -3.30
C GLU A 93 15.70 5.79 -3.44
N ASP A 94 15.24 5.34 -4.61
CA ASP A 94 13.84 4.96 -4.82
C ASP A 94 13.49 3.61 -4.19
N ALA A 95 14.48 2.76 -3.90
CA ALA A 95 14.26 1.45 -3.30
C ALA A 95 13.57 1.58 -1.93
N GLY A 96 12.65 0.66 -1.66
CA GLY A 96 11.89 0.70 -0.41
C GLY A 96 10.59 -0.07 -0.46
N PHE A 97 9.81 0.07 0.60
CA PHE A 97 8.48 -0.49 0.71
C PHE A 97 7.44 0.63 0.59
N TYR A 98 6.54 0.53 -0.38
CA TYR A 98 5.49 1.50 -0.66
C TYR A 98 4.14 0.95 -0.23
N ASP A 99 3.35 1.75 0.47
CA ASP A 99 2.00 1.43 0.96
C ASP A 99 1.12 2.68 0.90
N TYR A 100 -0.13 2.62 1.34
CA TYR A 100 -1.06 3.74 1.29
C TYR A 100 -1.99 3.81 2.50
N GLU A 101 -2.58 5.00 2.69
CA GLU A 101 -3.76 5.14 3.53
C GLU A 101 -4.98 5.36 2.63
N PRO A 102 -6.00 4.47 2.69
CA PRO A 102 -7.21 4.65 1.91
C PRO A 102 -7.89 5.96 2.30
N GLU A 103 -8.46 6.64 1.31
CA GLU A 103 -9.45 7.67 1.61
C GLU A 103 -10.72 6.94 2.08
N VAL A 104 -11.01 7.01 3.39
CA VAL A 104 -12.23 6.43 3.93
C VAL A 104 -13.39 7.27 3.43
N ASP A 105 -14.16 6.72 2.51
CA ASP A 105 -15.40 7.33 2.06
C ASP A 105 -16.47 7.11 3.13
N GLU A 106 -16.67 8.11 4.00
CA GLU A 106 -17.70 8.08 5.06
C GLU A 106 -19.12 7.86 4.49
N THR A 107 -19.33 8.04 3.18
CA THR A 107 -20.63 7.82 2.52
C THR A 107 -20.88 6.38 2.12
N LYS A 108 -19.86 5.50 2.13
CA LYS A 108 -20.06 4.05 2.08
C LYS A 108 -20.39 3.54 3.48
N THR A 109 -21.58 3.89 3.95
CA THR A 109 -22.23 3.10 5.00
C THR A 109 -22.23 1.65 4.51
N PRO A 110 -21.67 0.68 5.24
CA PRO A 110 -21.81 -0.72 4.86
C PRO A 110 -23.31 -0.96 4.70
N GLU A 111 -23.69 -1.37 3.48
CA GLU A 111 -25.06 -1.77 3.14
C GLU A 111 -25.63 -2.54 4.33
N LYS A 112 -26.72 -2.02 4.93
CA LYS A 112 -27.23 -2.41 6.25
C LYS A 112 -27.05 -3.91 6.47
N VAL A 113 -25.98 -4.28 7.16
CA VAL A 113 -25.70 -5.68 7.43
C VAL A 113 -26.81 -6.15 8.38
N PRO A 114 -27.50 -7.27 8.12
CA PRO A 114 -28.50 -7.79 9.04
C PRO A 114 -27.95 -7.83 10.46
N VAL A 115 -28.75 -7.37 11.43
CA VAL A 115 -28.37 -7.31 12.85
C VAL A 115 -27.80 -8.66 13.28
N GLY A 116 -26.50 -8.69 13.60
CA GLY A 116 -25.76 -9.91 13.98
C GLY A 116 -24.53 -10.23 13.13
N PHE A 117 -24.37 -9.60 11.95
CA PHE A 117 -23.18 -9.77 11.11
C PHE A 117 -22.26 -8.54 11.18
N LYS A 118 -20.99 -8.77 11.52
CA LYS A 118 -19.93 -7.78 11.32
C LYS A 118 -19.27 -8.09 9.98
N VAL A 119 -19.46 -7.21 8.98
CA VAL A 119 -18.62 -7.25 7.78
C VAL A 119 -17.38 -6.42 8.11
N GLU A 120 -16.31 -7.12 8.48
CA GLU A 120 -14.98 -6.52 8.44
C GLU A 120 -14.62 -6.42 6.95
N VAL A 121 -14.69 -5.21 6.40
CA VAL A 121 -14.18 -4.95 5.05
C VAL A 121 -12.66 -5.01 5.16
N ASP A 122 -12.11 -6.21 5.03
CA ASP A 122 -10.68 -6.43 4.93
C ASP A 122 -10.20 -5.81 3.62
N TYR A 123 -9.84 -4.52 3.67
CA TYR A 123 -8.95 -3.96 2.67
C TYR A 123 -7.64 -4.72 2.82
N VAL A 124 -7.42 -5.70 1.93
CA VAL A 124 -6.13 -6.36 1.78
C VAL A 124 -5.10 -5.24 1.59
N LYS A 125 -4.34 -4.93 2.65
CA LYS A 125 -3.25 -3.96 2.56
C LYS A 125 -2.19 -4.56 1.65
N THR A 126 -2.15 -4.12 0.41
CA THR A 126 -1.15 -4.52 -0.57
C THR A 126 -0.06 -3.47 -0.63
N GLY A 127 1.13 -3.80 -0.14
CA GLY A 127 2.31 -2.97 -0.30
C GLY A 127 3.18 -3.46 -1.46
N ILE A 128 3.97 -2.55 -2.04
CA ILE A 128 4.98 -2.87 -3.06
C ILE A 128 6.37 -2.77 -2.44
N ARG A 129 7.12 -3.87 -2.43
CA ARG A 129 8.56 -3.85 -2.21
C ARG A 129 9.25 -3.57 -3.55
N LEU A 130 9.85 -2.38 -3.69
CA LEU A 130 10.65 -2.00 -4.85
C LEU A 130 12.14 -2.26 -4.56
N THR A 131 12.76 -3.12 -5.36
CA THR A 131 14.21 -3.35 -5.36
C THR A 131 14.84 -2.67 -6.57
N VAL A 132 15.96 -1.96 -6.37
CA VAL A 132 16.69 -1.30 -7.45
C VAL A 132 18.06 -1.93 -7.62
N ASN A 133 18.24 -2.65 -8.73
CA ASN A 133 19.48 -3.31 -9.10
C ASN A 133 20.42 -2.35 -9.81
N SER A 134 21.74 -2.56 -9.63
CA SER A 134 22.79 -1.71 -10.18
C SER A 134 23.02 -1.93 -11.66
#